data_AF-A0A4R9PED4-F1
#
_entry.id   AF-A0A4R9PED4-F1
#
_cell.length_a   1.000
_cell.length_b   1.000
_cell.length_c   1.000
_cell.angle_alpha   90.00
_cell.angle_beta   90.00
_cell.angle_gamma   90.00
#
_symmetry.space_group_name_H-M   'P 1'
#
loop_
_entity.id
_entity.type
_entity.pdbx_description
1 polymer ?
#
loop_
_entity_poly.entity_id
_entity_poly.type
_entity_poly.pdbx_seq_one_letter_code
_entity_poly.pdbx_strand_id
1 'polypeptide(L)'
;GAMGVGLFRTELLFMRHMHLPSEDMQAETYSALAKAFAPHPVIVRTLDIGGDKPIAGIEFPDEENPFLGWRGIRMCLDRPDIFKRQLRALLRAAVHGNIKVMLPMVSEIA
;
A
#
# COMPACT_ATOMS: atom_id res chain seq x y z
N GLY A 1 0.10 -12.89 23.09
CA GLY A 1 0.28 -11.71 22.21
C GLY A 1 -0.22 -12.05 20.81
N ALA A 2 -0.30 -11.06 19.91
CA ALA A 2 -0.72 -11.31 18.52
C ALA A 2 0.32 -12.17 17.76
N MET A 3 -0.15 -13.03 16.85
CA MET A 3 0.67 -14.00 16.09
C MET A 3 0.95 -13.49 14.66
N GLY A 4 1.43 -12.25 14.55
CA GLY A 4 1.66 -11.56 13.28
C GLY A 4 0.64 -10.45 13.01
N VAL A 5 0.63 -9.95 11.76
CA VAL A 5 -0.24 -8.87 11.29
C VAL A 5 -1.09 -9.39 10.14
N GLY A 6 -2.38 -9.59 10.38
CA GLY A 6 -3.33 -10.04 9.36
C GLY A 6 -3.68 -8.97 8.33
N LEU A 7 -3.47 -7.70 8.65
CA LEU A 7 -3.70 -6.58 7.74
C LEU A 7 -2.91 -5.33 8.18
N PHE A 8 -1.90 -4.95 7.41
CA PHE A 8 -1.26 -3.65 7.49
C PHE A 8 -1.82 -2.75 6.39
N ARG A 9 -2.51 -1.68 6.79
CA ARG A 9 -3.08 -0.66 5.91
C ARG A 9 -2.03 0.40 5.61
N THR A 10 -1.60 0.52 4.35
CA THR A 10 -0.53 1.45 3.99
C THR A 10 -0.99 2.89 3.88
N GLU A 11 -2.30 3.17 3.81
CA GLU A 11 -2.85 4.51 3.60
C GLU A 11 -2.32 5.55 4.60
N LEU A 12 -2.12 5.15 5.86
CA LEU A 12 -1.58 6.05 6.89
C LEU A 12 -0.15 6.53 6.55
N LEU A 13 0.66 5.69 5.91
CA LEU A 13 1.99 6.06 5.42
C LEU A 13 1.93 7.06 4.26
N PHE A 14 0.82 7.13 3.53
CA PHE A 14 0.65 8.07 2.42
C PHE A 14 -0.04 9.37 2.88
N MET A 15 -0.95 9.28 3.86
CA MET A 15 -1.69 10.43 4.39
C MET A 15 -0.88 11.32 5.35
N ARG A 16 0.16 10.77 6.00
CA ARG A 16 0.94 11.51 7.00
C ARG A 16 2.00 12.46 6.42
N HIS A 17 2.23 12.43 5.12
CA HIS A 17 3.32 13.17 4.48
C HIS A 17 2.77 14.25 3.55
N MET A 18 3.49 15.38 3.49
CA MET A 18 3.18 16.48 2.56
C MET A 18 3.42 16.12 1.10
N HIS A 19 4.10 15.01 0.83
CA HIS A 19 4.44 14.49 -0.49
C HIS A 19 4.30 12.96 -0.48
N LEU A 20 4.21 12.35 -1.67
CA LEU A 20 4.20 10.89 -1.79
C LEU A 20 5.46 10.28 -1.14
N PRO A 21 5.32 9.24 -0.30
CA PRO A 21 6.46 8.63 0.37
C PRO A 21 7.43 8.03 -0.67
N SER A 22 8.73 8.21 -0.42
CA SER A 22 9.79 7.65 -1.26
C SER A 22 9.86 6.12 -1.14
N GLU A 23 10.52 5.46 -2.08
CA GLU A 23 10.76 4.00 -1.98
C GLU A 23 11.51 3.64 -0.69
N ASP A 24 12.53 4.43 -0.32
CA ASP A 24 13.34 4.18 0.88
C ASP A 24 12.52 4.27 2.17
N MET A 25 11.67 5.29 2.29
CA MET A 25 10.78 5.46 3.44
C MET A 25 9.77 4.31 3.56
N GLN A 26 9.22 3.87 2.43
CA GLN A 26 8.33 2.70 2.39
C GLN A 26 9.08 1.42 2.79
N ALA A 27 10.29 1.21 2.24
CA ALA A 27 11.10 0.04 2.52
C ALA A 27 11.52 -0.03 3.98
N GLU A 28 11.90 1.10 4.59
CA GLU A 28 12.22 1.21 6.00
C GLU A 28 11.01 0.83 6.87
N THR A 29 9.84 1.39 6.56
CA THR A 29 8.59 1.10 7.28
C THR A 29 8.23 -0.38 7.21
N TYR A 30 8.25 -0.97 6.01
CA TYR A 30 7.91 -2.38 5.81
C TYR A 30 8.94 -3.33 6.43
N SER A 31 10.23 -2.97 6.38
CA SER A 31 11.30 -3.76 7.01
C SER A 31 11.20 -3.72 8.53
N ALA A 32 10.85 -2.57 9.12
CA ALA A 32 10.63 -2.45 10.56
C ALA A 32 9.48 -3.36 11.03
N LEU A 33 8.36 -3.40 10.29
CA LEU A 33 7.26 -4.32 10.55
C LEU A 33 7.70 -5.79 10.42
N ALA A 34 8.39 -6.14 9.34
CA ALA A 34 8.87 -7.49 9.09
C ALA A 34 9.73 -8.00 10.26
N LYS A 35 10.69 -7.18 10.71
CA LYS A 35 11.59 -7.49 11.84
C LYS A 35 10.83 -7.61 13.15
N ALA A 36 9.92 -6.68 13.44
CA ALA A 36 9.17 -6.65 14.70
C ALA A 36 8.26 -7.87 14.91
N PHE A 37 7.78 -8.47 13.82
CA PHE A 37 6.88 -9.62 13.87
C PHE A 37 7.54 -10.93 13.48
N ALA A 38 8.83 -10.98 13.18
CA ALA A 38 9.52 -12.22 12.84
C ALA A 38 9.40 -13.27 13.97
N PRO A 39 9.12 -14.55 13.66
CA PRO A 39 8.95 -15.15 12.32
C PRO A 39 7.50 -15.09 11.78
N HIS A 40 6.57 -14.47 12.49
CA HIS A 40 5.16 -14.42 12.13
C HIS A 40 4.88 -13.54 10.90
N PRO A 41 3.85 -13.88 10.11
CA PRO A 41 3.56 -13.18 8.87
C PRO A 41 3.06 -11.75 9.09
N VAL A 42 3.40 -10.86 8.15
CA VAL A 42 2.88 -9.50 8.03
C VAL A 42 2.24 -9.35 6.66
N ILE A 43 0.91 -9.25 6.61
CA ILE A 43 0.15 -9.05 5.38
C ILE A 43 0.03 -7.55 5.12
N VAL A 44 0.78 -7.05 4.15
CA VAL A 44 0.72 -5.66 3.70
C VAL A 44 -0.28 -5.54 2.56
N ARG A 45 -1.33 -4.75 2.77
CA ARG A 45 -2.25 -4.37 1.69
C ARG A 45 -1.64 -3.21 0.92
N THR A 46 -1.57 -3.30 -0.40
CA THR A 46 -1.11 -2.18 -1.23
C THR A 46 -2.08 -1.00 -1.10
N LEU A 47 -1.67 0.16 -1.61
CA LEU A 47 -2.40 1.41 -1.43
C LEU A 47 -3.89 1.29 -1.81
N ASP A 48 -4.77 1.62 -0.87
CA ASP A 48 -6.24 1.55 -1.01
C ASP A 48 -6.90 2.91 -0.71
N ILE A 49 -6.75 3.83 -1.66
CA ILE A 49 -7.29 5.20 -1.59
C ILE A 49 -8.13 5.50 -2.83
N GLY A 50 -9.08 6.42 -2.70
CA GLY A 50 -9.91 6.99 -3.77
C GLY A 50 -10.24 8.46 -3.44
N GLY A 51 -11.17 9.06 -4.19
CA GLY A 51 -11.50 10.50 -4.07
C GLY A 51 -12.01 10.96 -2.69
N ASP A 52 -12.45 10.04 -1.82
CA ASP A 52 -12.83 10.30 -0.43
C ASP A 52 -11.64 10.46 0.53
N LYS A 53 -10.41 10.14 0.09
CA LYS A 53 -9.18 10.18 0.89
C LYS A 53 -8.08 10.95 0.14
N PRO A 54 -8.14 12.29 0.13
CA PRO A 54 -7.13 13.07 -0.58
C PRO A 54 -5.75 12.87 0.06
N ILE A 55 -4.73 12.67 -0.78
CA ILE A 55 -3.33 12.61 -0.37
C ILE A 55 -2.49 13.53 -1.26
N ALA A 56 -1.39 14.04 -0.72
CA ALA A 56 -0.52 14.90 -1.49
C ALA A 56 0.13 14.16 -2.67
N GLY A 57 0.14 14.81 -3.84
CA GLY A 57 0.75 14.29 -5.05
C GLY A 57 -0.16 13.39 -5.91
N ILE A 58 -1.44 13.26 -5.56
CA ILE A 58 -2.46 12.64 -6.42
C ILE A 58 -3.64 13.60 -6.57
N GLU A 59 -3.95 13.96 -7.81
CA GLU A 59 -5.19 14.62 -8.17
C GLU A 59 -6.24 13.55 -8.45
N PHE A 60 -7.33 13.57 -7.68
CA PHE A 60 -8.45 12.68 -7.89
C PHE A 60 -9.48 13.35 -8.82
N PRO A 61 -10.01 12.65 -9.82
CA PRO A 61 -11.13 13.16 -10.60
C PRO A 61 -12.36 13.33 -9.71
N ASP A 62 -13.24 14.24 -10.10
CA ASP A 62 -14.56 14.33 -9.48
C ASP A 62 -15.39 13.13 -9.95
N GLU A 63 -15.94 12.38 -9.00
CA GLU A 63 -16.68 11.14 -9.25
C GLU A 63 -18.00 11.19 -8.50
N GLU A 64 -19.10 10.82 -9.16
CA GLU A 64 -20.42 10.72 -8.52
C GLU A 64 -20.39 9.75 -7.32
N ASN A 65 -19.58 8.68 -7.40
CA ASN A 65 -19.37 7.74 -6.31
C ASN A 65 -17.91 7.23 -6.21
N PRO A 66 -17.08 7.84 -5.34
CA PRO A 66 -15.68 7.44 -5.15
C PRO A 66 -15.47 6.02 -4.60
N PHE A 67 -16.50 5.37 -4.03
CA PHE A 67 -16.41 3.99 -3.56
C PHE A 67 -16.46 2.97 -4.70
N LEU A 68 -17.09 3.34 -5.82
CA LEU A 68 -17.22 2.51 -7.01
C LEU A 68 -16.22 2.90 -8.12
N GLY A 69 -15.54 4.02 -7.97
CA GLY A 69 -14.67 4.63 -8.97
C GLY A 69 -13.17 4.28 -8.90
N TRP A 70 -12.34 5.30 -9.10
CA TRP A 70 -10.89 5.25 -9.26
C TRP A 70 -10.16 5.06 -7.92
N ARG A 71 -10.16 3.81 -7.46
CA ARG A 71 -9.66 3.42 -6.14
C ARG A 71 -8.77 2.18 -6.16
N GLY A 72 -7.85 2.10 -5.19
CA GLY A 72 -7.12 0.88 -4.88
C GLY A 72 -6.31 0.37 -6.05
N ILE A 73 -6.46 -0.91 -6.41
CA ILE A 73 -5.71 -1.51 -7.52
C ILE A 73 -5.95 -0.80 -8.87
N ARG A 74 -7.16 -0.26 -9.11
CA ARG A 74 -7.50 0.42 -10.38
C ARG A 74 -6.62 1.66 -10.57
N MET A 75 -6.56 2.51 -9.53
CA MET A 75 -5.67 3.67 -9.54
C MET A 75 -4.19 3.26 -9.60
N CYS A 76 -3.80 2.20 -8.88
CA CYS A 76 -2.41 1.71 -8.91
C CYS A 76 -1.98 1.23 -10.31
N LEU A 77 -2.88 0.61 -11.07
CA LEU A 77 -2.61 0.16 -12.44
C LEU A 77 -2.51 1.35 -13.41
N ASP A 78 -3.33 2.39 -13.24
CA ASP A 78 -3.26 3.63 -14.03
C ASP A 78 -2.07 4.52 -13.66
N ARG A 79 -1.58 4.43 -12.40
CA ARG A 79 -0.44 5.19 -11.86
C ARG A 79 0.73 4.26 -11.49
N PRO A 80 1.40 3.65 -12.48
CA PRO A 80 2.49 2.71 -12.23
C PRO A 80 3.69 3.35 -11.53
N ASP A 81 3.87 4.67 -11.59
CA ASP A 81 4.91 5.40 -10.86
C ASP A 81 4.74 5.30 -9.33
N ILE A 82 3.50 5.26 -8.85
CA ILE A 82 3.16 5.07 -7.43
C ILE A 82 3.22 3.60 -7.08
N PHE A 83 2.61 2.75 -7.91
CA PHE A 83 2.49 1.32 -7.61
C PHE A 83 3.84 0.60 -7.64
N LYS A 84 4.67 0.82 -8.68
CA LYS A 84 6.01 0.21 -8.78
C LYS A 84 6.90 0.62 -7.62
N ARG A 85 6.79 1.87 -7.14
CA ARG A 85 7.55 2.34 -5.97
C ARG A 85 7.20 1.53 -4.72
N GLN A 86 5.90 1.31 -4.48
CA GLN A 86 5.44 0.51 -3.35
C GLN A 86 5.86 -0.97 -3.47
N LEU A 87 5.72 -1.57 -4.65
CA LEU A 87 6.13 -2.95 -4.88
C LEU A 87 7.63 -3.16 -4.69
N ARG A 88 8.47 -2.23 -5.17
CA ARG A 88 9.93 -2.28 -4.97
C ARG A 88 10.29 -2.19 -3.49
N ALA A 89 9.65 -1.31 -2.74
CA ALA A 89 9.83 -1.20 -1.30
C ALA A 89 9.43 -2.49 -0.56
N LEU A 90 8.31 -3.12 -0.93
CA LEU A 90 7.87 -4.40 -0.36
C LEU A 90 8.85 -5.52 -0.67
N LEU A 91 9.36 -5.60 -1.90
CA LEU A 91 10.37 -6.59 -2.31
C LEU A 91 11.67 -6.41 -1.52
N ARG A 92 12.10 -5.17 -1.26
CA ARG A 92 13.25 -4.89 -0.40
C ARG A 92 13.05 -5.36 1.04
N ALA A 93 11.84 -5.22 1.58
CA ALA A 93 11.50 -5.70 2.92
C ALA A 93 11.31 -7.24 2.99
N ALA A 94 10.98 -7.88 1.87
CA ALA A 94 10.69 -9.31 1.81
C ALA A 94 11.92 -10.21 2.11
N VAL A 95 13.13 -9.66 2.17
CA VAL A 95 14.36 -10.36 2.59
C VAL A 95 14.24 -11.00 3.99
N HIS A 96 13.29 -10.53 4.81
CA HIS A 96 12.99 -11.10 6.12
C HIS A 96 12.09 -12.35 6.08
N GLY A 97 11.55 -12.71 4.92
CA GLY A 97 10.84 -13.98 4.68
C GLY A 97 9.41 -14.08 5.21
N ASN A 98 8.89 -13.05 5.89
CA ASN A 98 7.56 -13.06 6.52
C ASN A 98 6.58 -12.01 5.95
N ILE A 99 6.95 -11.27 4.91
CA ILE A 99 6.06 -10.31 4.24
C ILE A 99 5.15 -11.04 3.25
N LYS A 100 3.84 -10.74 3.32
CA LYS A 100 2.83 -11.13 2.35
C LYS A 100 2.19 -9.88 1.75
N VAL A 101 1.87 -9.89 0.46
CA VAL A 101 1.26 -8.75 -0.22
C VAL A 101 -0.18 -9.08 -0.58
N MET A 102 -1.10 -8.15 -0.32
CA MET A 102 -2.52 -8.25 -0.67
C MET A 102 -2.93 -7.07 -1.54
N LEU A 103 -3.59 -7.34 -2.67
CA LEU A 103 -4.11 -6.31 -3.57
C LEU A 103 -5.58 -6.01 -3.20
N PRO A 104 -5.95 -4.74 -2.94
CA PRO A 104 -7.33 -4.35 -2.68
C PRO A 104 -8.13 -4.26 -3.98
N MET A 105 -9.46 -4.44 -3.91
CA MET A 105 -10.39 -4.11 -5.01
C MET A 105 -10.20 -4.90 -6.32
N VAL A 106 -9.60 -6.09 -6.28
CA VAL A 106 -9.52 -7.00 -7.45
C VAL A 106 -10.92 -7.54 -7.77
N SER A 107 -11.38 -7.33 -9.00
CA SER A 107 -12.71 -7.77 -9.47
C SER A 107 -12.67 -8.85 -10.56
N GLU A 108 -11.58 -8.95 -11.32
CA GLU A 108 -11.44 -9.88 -12.44
C GLU A 108 -9.97 -10.26 -12.67
N ILE A 109 -9.74 -11.34 -13.42
CA ILE A 109 -8.40 -11.89 -13.74
C ILE A 109 -7.97 -11.57 -15.19
N ALA A 110 -8.94 -11.20 -16.05
CA ALA A 110 -8.91 -11.25 -17.52
C ALA A 110 -8.86 -12.69 -18.09
#